data_AF-A0A1E1V9G6-F1
#
_entry.id   AF-A0A1E1V9G6-F1
#
_cell.length_a   1.000
_cell.length_b   1.000
_cell.length_c   1.000
_cell.angle_alpha   90.00
_cell.angle_beta   90.00
_cell.angle_gamma   90.00
#
_symmetry.space_group_name_H-M   'P 1'
#
loop_
_entity.id
_entity.type
_entity.pdbx_description
1 polymer ?
#
loop_
_entity_poly.entity_id
_entity_poly.type
_entity_poly.pdbx_seq_one_letter_code
_entity_poly.pdbx_strand_id
1 'polypeptide(L)'
;MRIVDFVSFPDPGGDTARTVARFAIATPDMRLSGFRLRLRPNGSFIVAAPFAGGVRLANFSPTMFRQINEAAEAAYRGLYAIDRHAA
;
A
#
# COMPACT_ATOMS: atom_id res chain seq x y z
N MET A 1 0.32 -13.88 -5.89
CA MET A 1 -0.15 -12.49 -5.83
C MET A 1 1.06 -11.57 -5.76
N ARG A 2 1.10 -10.50 -6.55
CA ARG A 2 2.24 -9.57 -6.60
C ARG A 2 1.75 -8.11 -6.52
N ILE A 3 2.49 -7.27 -5.80
CA ILE A 3 2.31 -5.82 -5.82
C ILE A 3 2.94 -5.26 -7.10
N VAL A 4 2.17 -4.50 -7.87
CA VAL A 4 2.57 -3.90 -9.15
C VAL A 4 2.16 -2.42 -9.19
N ASP A 5 2.74 -1.66 -10.12
CA ASP A 5 2.45 -0.23 -10.34
C ASP A 5 2.55 0.59 -9.05
N PHE A 6 3.59 0.31 -8.26
CA PHE A 6 3.80 0.94 -6.98
C PHE A 6 4.36 2.35 -7.17
N VAL A 7 3.62 3.34 -6.70
CA VAL A 7 3.99 4.75 -6.76
C VAL A 7 4.03 5.29 -5.33
N SER A 8 5.21 5.66 -4.84
CA SER A 8 5.39 6.33 -3.56
C SER A 8 5.04 7.81 -3.65
N PHE A 9 4.66 8.37 -2.52
CA PHE A 9 4.48 9.81 -2.33
C PHE A 9 5.42 10.28 -1.22
N PRO A 10 5.86 11.55 -1.25
CA PRO A 10 6.56 12.15 -0.13
C PRO A 10 5.71 11.99 1.14
N ASP A 11 6.34 11.66 2.27
CA ASP A 11 5.65 11.66 3.55
C ASP A 11 5.27 13.12 3.90
N PRO A 12 3.98 13.47 3.94
CA PRO A 12 3.57 14.83 4.21
C PRO A 12 3.69 15.22 5.69
N GLY A 13 4.03 14.28 6.58
CA GLY A 13 4.00 14.49 8.03
C GLY A 13 2.59 14.64 8.62
N GLY A 14 2.51 14.71 9.96
CA GLY A 14 1.30 15.05 10.72
C GLY A 14 0.66 13.92 11.55
N ASP A 15 -0.43 14.26 12.25
CA ASP A 15 -0.97 13.46 13.37
C ASP A 15 -2.00 12.38 13.01
N THR A 16 -2.27 12.15 11.72
CA THR A 16 -3.29 11.17 11.30
C THR A 16 -2.81 10.33 10.12
N ALA A 17 -3.36 9.13 9.92
CA ALA A 17 -2.85 8.21 8.91
C ALA A 17 -2.92 8.78 7.48
N ARG A 18 -1.79 8.82 6.76
CA ARG A 18 -1.65 9.45 5.43
C ARG A 18 -1.33 8.42 4.36
N THR A 19 -1.77 8.67 3.13
CA THR A 19 -1.40 7.81 2.00
C THR A 19 0.03 8.13 1.58
N VAL A 20 0.90 7.14 1.66
CA VAL A 20 2.32 7.25 1.30
C VAL A 20 2.67 6.46 0.05
N ALA A 21 1.76 5.61 -0.43
CA ALA A 21 1.88 5.01 -1.76
C ALA A 21 0.53 4.61 -2.34
N ARG A 22 0.47 4.48 -3.66
CA ARG A 22 -0.60 3.81 -4.42
C ARG A 22 -0.01 2.59 -5.12
N PHE A 23 -0.82 1.55 -5.27
CA PHE A 23 -0.39 0.34 -5.98
C PHE A 23 -1.59 -0.42 -6.54
N ALA A 24 -1.28 -1.42 -7.36
CA ALA A 24 -2.21 -2.43 -7.80
C ALA A 24 -1.74 -3.82 -7.36
N ILE A 25 -2.67 -4.77 -7.31
CA ILE A 25 -2.41 -6.17 -7.01
C ILE A 25 -2.66 -6.97 -8.29
N ALA A 26 -1.66 -7.75 -8.71
CA ALA A 26 -1.80 -8.70 -9.80
C ALA A 26 -1.89 -10.14 -9.26
N THR A 27 -2.86 -10.87 -9.77
CA THR A 27 -2.96 -12.34 -9.72
C THR A 27 -2.79 -12.88 -11.15
N PRO A 28 -2.72 -14.20 -11.35
CA PRO A 28 -2.67 -14.77 -12.71
C PRO A 28 -3.86 -14.35 -13.58
N ASP A 29 -5.04 -14.22 -12.98
CA ASP A 29 -6.29 -14.05 -13.71
C ASP A 29 -6.86 -12.62 -13.66
N MET A 30 -6.35 -11.76 -12.76
CA MET A 30 -6.88 -10.41 -12.60
C MET A 30 -5.86 -9.40 -12.05
N ARG A 31 -6.18 -8.13 -12.29
CA ARG A 31 -5.49 -6.99 -11.68
C ARG A 31 -6.50 -6.10 -10.95
N LEU A 32 -6.26 -5.87 -9.67
CA LEU A 32 -7.07 -4.99 -8.82
C LEU A 32 -6.30 -3.70 -8.58
N SER A 33 -6.86 -2.58 -9.03
CA SER A 33 -6.22 -1.26 -8.95
C SER A 33 -6.86 -0.37 -7.89
N GLY A 34 -6.14 0.68 -7.47
CA GLY A 34 -6.66 1.69 -6.55
C GLY A 34 -6.39 1.41 -5.07
N PHE A 35 -5.43 0.54 -4.77
CA PHE A 35 -4.98 0.37 -3.39
C PHE A 35 -4.12 1.53 -2.95
N ARG A 36 -4.17 1.82 -1.65
CA ARG A 36 -3.35 2.83 -1.00
C ARG A 36 -2.62 2.22 0.18
N LEU A 37 -1.33 2.48 0.31
CA LEU A 37 -0.59 2.22 1.53
C LEU A 37 -0.64 3.48 2.39
N ARG A 38 -1.03 3.32 3.65
CA ARG A 38 -1.10 4.43 4.59
C ARG A 38 -0.10 4.27 5.73
N LEU A 39 0.64 5.32 6.04
CA LEU A 39 1.50 5.42 7.21
C LEU A 39 0.69 6.03 8.35
N ARG A 40 0.68 5.37 9.51
CA ARG A 40 0.09 5.88 10.74
C ARG A 40 1.13 6.69 11.53
N PRO A 41 0.71 7.59 12.43
CA PRO A 41 1.63 8.38 13.28
C PRO A 41 2.57 7.52 14.14
N ASN A 42 2.15 6.31 14.51
CA ASN A 42 2.97 5.36 15.26
C ASN A 42 4.02 4.62 14.39
N GLY A 43 4.20 5.01 13.13
CA GLY A 43 5.13 4.37 12.20
C GLY A 43 4.64 3.07 11.57
N SER A 44 3.43 2.59 11.91
CA SER A 44 2.87 1.38 11.31
C SER A 44 2.19 1.65 9.96
N PHE A 45 2.19 0.65 9.09
CA PHE A 45 1.51 0.72 7.81
C PHE A 45 0.14 0.04 7.83
N ILE A 46 -0.79 0.56 7.03
CA ILE A 46 -2.07 -0.09 6.74
C ILE A 46 -2.49 0.12 5.30
N VAL A 47 -2.85 -0.98 4.63
CA VAL A 47 -3.45 -0.95 3.31
C VAL A 47 -4.91 -0.53 3.39
N ALA A 48 -5.31 0.41 2.54
CA ALA A 48 -6.69 0.74 2.27
C ALA A 48 -7.09 0.14 0.92
N ALA A 49 -8.14 -0.69 0.94
CA ALA A 49 -8.73 -1.29 -0.25
C ALA A 49 -9.33 -0.23 -1.19
N PRO A 50 -9.54 -0.56 -2.48
CA PRO A 50 -10.16 0.33 -3.43
C PRO A 50 -11.55 0.78 -2.96
N PHE A 51 -11.82 2.06 -3.16
CA PHE A 51 -13.03 2.73 -2.71
C PHE A 51 -13.48 3.69 -3.79
N ALA A 52 -14.76 3.65 -4.15
CA ALA A 52 -15.39 4.57 -5.09
C ALA A 52 -16.84 4.82 -4.67
N GLY A 53 -17.33 6.04 -4.88
CA GLY A 53 -18.75 6.36 -4.67
C GLY A 53 -19.27 6.09 -3.25
N GLY A 54 -18.45 6.25 -2.20
CA GLY A 54 -18.90 6.00 -0.83
C GLY A 54 -18.76 4.56 -0.35
N VAL A 55 -18.35 3.62 -1.22
CA VAL A 55 -18.32 2.19 -0.91
C VAL A 55 -16.95 1.55 -1.15
N ARG A 56 -16.63 0.54 -0.33
CA ARG A 56 -15.46 -0.32 -0.55
C ARG A 56 -15.77 -1.26 -1.72
N LEU A 57 -14.89 -1.29 -2.71
CA LEU A 57 -15.08 -2.11 -3.91
C LEU A 57 -14.61 -3.55 -3.72
N ALA A 58 -13.80 -3.81 -2.70
CA ALA A 58 -13.31 -5.15 -2.39
C ALA A 58 -13.21 -5.34 -0.86
N ASN A 59 -13.59 -6.54 -0.42
CA ASN A 59 -13.34 -7.04 0.92
C ASN A 59 -12.45 -8.27 0.82
N PHE A 60 -11.49 -8.38 1.73
CA PHE A 60 -10.53 -9.47 1.77
C PHE A 60 -10.68 -10.22 3.09
N SER A 61 -10.40 -11.53 3.07
CA SER A 61 -10.27 -12.27 4.33
C SER A 61 -9.17 -11.66 5.20
N PRO A 62 -9.24 -11.78 6.54
CA PRO A 62 -8.19 -11.26 7.41
C PRO A 62 -6.78 -11.73 7.04
N THR A 63 -6.66 -13.02 6.68
CA THR A 63 -5.40 -13.63 6.24
C THR A 63 -4.87 -12.98 4.97
N MET A 64 -5.72 -12.80 3.96
CA MET A 64 -5.32 -12.18 2.69
C MET A 64 -4.99 -10.70 2.89
N PHE A 65 -5.76 -9.98 3.71
CA PHE A 65 -5.47 -8.59 4.04
C PHE A 65 -4.10 -8.43 4.69
N ARG A 66 -3.73 -9.32 5.63
CA ARG A 66 -2.40 -9.33 6.25
C ARG A 66 -1.29 -9.54 5.21
N GLN A 67 -1.44 -10.52 4.33
CA GLN A 67 -0.47 -10.77 3.25
C GLN A 67 -0.30 -9.57 2.31
N ILE A 68 -1.40 -8.90 1.96
CA ILE A 68 -1.36 -7.68 1.14
C ILE A 68 -0.61 -6.57 1.87
N ASN A 69 -0.89 -6.40 3.17
CA ASN A 69 -0.25 -5.37 3.98
C ASN A 69 1.26 -5.59 4.11
N GLU A 70 1.69 -6.81 4.42
CA GLU A 70 3.10 -7.20 4.52
C GLU A 70 3.82 -6.99 3.18
N ALA A 71 3.21 -7.41 2.06
CA ALA A 71 3.81 -7.25 0.74
C ALA A 71 3.93 -5.78 0.32
N ALA A 72 2.92 -4.95 0.61
CA ALA A 72 2.94 -3.52 0.30
C ALA A 72 3.94 -2.76 1.18
N GLU A 73 4.03 -3.11 2.46
CA GLU A 73 5.03 -2.55 3.37
C GLU A 73 6.45 -2.92 2.93
N ALA A 74 6.71 -4.18 2.58
CA ALA A 74 8.01 -4.62 2.08
C ALA A 74 8.40 -3.88 0.79
N ALA A 75 7.46 -3.70 -0.14
CA ALA A 75 7.68 -2.93 -1.37
C ALA A 75 8.04 -1.46 -1.08
N TYR A 76 7.31 -0.82 -0.15
CA TYR A 76 7.61 0.54 0.28
C TYR A 76 9.01 0.63 0.89
N ARG A 77 9.31 -0.18 1.90
CA ARG A 77 10.60 -0.15 2.59
C ARG A 77 11.77 -0.48 1.66
N GLY A 78 11.57 -1.37 0.69
CA GLY A 78 12.57 -1.71 -0.33
C GLY A 78 12.97 -0.52 -1.20
N LEU A 79 12.01 0.31 -1.61
CA LEU A 79 12.29 1.55 -2.36
C LEU A 79 13.13 2.52 -1.53
N TYR A 80 12.75 2.80 -0.28
CA TYR A 80 13.52 3.69 0.59
C TYR A 80 14.89 3.12 0.98
N ALA A 81 15.07 1.81 0.99
CA ALA A 81 16.38 1.20 1.22
C ALA A 81 17.32 1.44 0.03
N ILE A 82 16.80 1.37 -1.20
CA ILE A 82 17.55 1.68 -2.43
C ILE A 82 17.89 3.18 -2.48
N ASP A 83 16.94 4.06 -2.13
CA ASP A 83 17.17 5.51 -2.10
C ASP A 83 18.28 5.93 -1.11
N ARG A 84 18.45 5.21 0.02
CA ARG A 84 19.53 5.47 0.98
C ARG A 84 20.93 5.11 0.47
N HIS A 85 21.04 4.24 -0.52
CA HIS A 85 22.32 3.83 -1.11
C HIS A 85 22.68 4.64 -2.37
N ALA A 86 21.84 5.59 -2.78
CA ALA A 86 22.06 6.44 -3.95
C ALA A 86 22.70 7.81 -3.62
N ALA A 87 23.29 7.96 -2.43
CA ALA A 87 23.97 9.18 -1.97
C ALA A 87 25.49 8.99 -1.91
#